data_AF-A0A847F9Q7-F1
#
_entry.id   AF-A0A847F9Q7-F1
#
_cell.length_a   1.000
_cell.length_b   1.000
_cell.length_c   1.000
_cell.angle_alpha   90.00
_cell.angle_beta   90.00
_cell.angle_gamma   90.00
#
_symmetry.space_group_name_H-M   'P 1'
#
loop_
_entity.id
_entity.type
_entity.pdbx_description
1 polymer ?
#
loop_
_entity_poly.entity_id
_entity_poly.type
_entity_poly.pdbx_seq_one_letter_code
_entity_poly.pdbx_strand_id
1 'polypeptide(L)'
;MGAEVLFEEGIRRKLRAGIIPTLAGSNYVLVEFMPGVTAENLEKAVRHLANGGHVTVLAHSERYPAITRNLRLTKYLQEKYGTLIQVNAEAFLSRQRFHVKRFLKKALRLGIIDIIASDAHNTTSRCTNLQKARIFLLKSVGIDYVNKLFRNTVINDLLL
;
A
#
# COMPACT_ATOMS: atom_id res chain seq x y z
N MET A 1 7.24 14.38 -6.65
CA MET A 1 6.71 14.87 -5.34
C MET A 1 5.53 14.00 -4.91
N GLY A 2 5.45 13.66 -3.62
CA GLY A 2 4.43 12.79 -3.02
C GLY A 2 4.76 12.64 -1.54
N ALA A 3 3.76 12.37 -0.72
CA ALA A 3 3.94 12.18 0.72
C ALA A 3 3.08 11.02 1.19
N GLU A 4 3.58 10.30 2.17
CA GLU A 4 2.74 9.43 2.99
C GLU A 4 1.99 10.29 4.01
N VAL A 5 0.69 10.10 4.10
CA VAL A 5 -0.21 10.98 4.84
C VAL A 5 -1.05 10.16 5.81
N LEU A 6 -0.93 10.46 7.09
CA LEU A 6 -1.86 9.92 8.08
C LEU A 6 -3.28 10.42 7.81
N PHE A 7 -4.22 9.50 7.66
CA PHE A 7 -5.60 9.85 7.41
C PHE A 7 -6.19 10.68 8.57
N GLU A 8 -6.82 11.80 8.19
CA GLU A 8 -7.59 12.66 9.07
C GLU A 8 -8.84 13.15 8.32
N GLU A 9 -9.89 13.56 9.03
CA GLU A 9 -11.16 14.01 8.41
C GLU A 9 -10.97 15.20 7.46
N GLY A 10 -9.98 16.06 7.74
CA GLY A 10 -9.65 17.24 6.96
C GLY A 10 -8.87 16.97 5.66
N ILE A 11 -8.49 15.72 5.37
CA ILE A 11 -7.54 15.38 4.30
C ILE A 11 -7.94 15.94 2.93
N ARG A 12 -9.23 15.86 2.56
CA ARG A 12 -9.70 16.40 1.26
C ARG A 12 -9.55 17.91 1.15
N ARG A 13 -9.76 18.65 2.24
CA ARG A 13 -9.58 20.11 2.24
C ARG A 13 -8.12 20.44 1.99
N LYS A 14 -7.21 19.72 2.65
CA LYS A 14 -5.76 19.87 2.47
C LYS A 14 -5.29 19.46 1.07
N LEU A 15 -5.84 18.37 0.51
CA LEU A 15 -5.59 17.95 -0.88
C LEU A 15 -6.04 19.04 -1.88
N ARG A 16 -7.26 19.56 -1.76
CA ARG A 16 -7.75 20.65 -2.63
C ARG A 16 -6.95 21.95 -2.50
N ALA A 17 -6.46 22.24 -1.30
CA ALA A 17 -5.63 23.42 -1.04
C ALA A 17 -4.16 23.22 -1.47
N GLY A 18 -3.78 22.06 -2.01
CA GLY A 18 -2.39 21.76 -2.39
C GLY A 18 -1.42 21.60 -1.21
N ILE A 19 -1.94 21.52 0.02
CA ILE A 19 -1.13 21.36 1.24
C ILE A 19 -0.55 19.94 1.31
N ILE A 20 -1.32 18.96 0.84
CA ILE A 20 -0.92 17.56 0.77
C ILE A 20 -0.68 17.21 -0.71
N PRO A 21 0.51 16.69 -1.07
CA PRO A 21 0.77 16.30 -2.44
C PRO A 21 0.10 14.96 -2.76
N THR A 22 -0.39 14.84 -3.99
CA THR A 22 -0.66 13.53 -4.60
C THR A 22 0.64 12.91 -5.13
N LEU A 23 0.63 11.62 -5.46
CA LEU A 23 1.79 10.95 -6.00
C LEU A 23 2.05 11.43 -7.44
N ALA A 24 3.18 12.11 -7.65
CA ALA A 24 3.65 12.58 -8.97
C ALA A 24 2.61 13.42 -9.74
N GLY A 25 1.80 14.23 -9.04
CA GLY A 25 0.77 15.07 -9.66
C GLY A 25 -0.43 14.31 -10.22
N SER A 26 -0.53 13.01 -9.95
CA SER A 26 -1.69 12.19 -10.30
C SER A 26 -2.85 12.39 -9.32
N ASN A 27 -3.89 11.56 -9.42
CA ASN A 27 -4.97 11.49 -8.43
C ASN A 27 -4.72 10.44 -7.32
N TYR A 28 -3.56 9.78 -7.30
CA TYR A 28 -3.21 8.80 -6.28
C TYR A 28 -2.74 9.48 -4.99
N VAL A 29 -3.22 9.01 -3.84
CA VAL A 29 -2.82 9.51 -2.53
C VAL A 29 -2.30 8.34 -1.70
N LEU A 30 -1.07 8.43 -1.22
CA LEU A 30 -0.49 7.44 -0.30
C LEU A 30 -0.96 7.75 1.12
N VAL A 31 -1.82 6.87 1.65
CA VAL A 31 -2.50 7.09 2.92
C VAL A 31 -2.13 6.00 3.91
N GLU A 32 -1.71 6.41 5.10
CA GLU A 32 -1.54 5.54 6.25
C GLU A 32 -2.65 5.75 7.29
N PHE A 33 -2.83 4.76 8.16
CA PHE A 33 -3.81 4.77 9.22
C PHE A 33 -3.17 4.40 10.56
N MET A 34 -3.83 4.78 11.65
CA MET A 34 -3.49 4.22 12.95
C MET A 34 -3.66 2.69 12.92
N PRO A 35 -2.74 1.90 13.50
CA PRO A 35 -2.77 0.43 13.41
C PRO A 35 -4.08 -0.22 13.89
N GLY A 36 -4.83 0.45 14.76
CA GLY A 36 -6.12 0.02 15.29
C GLY A 36 -7.35 0.42 14.46
N VAL A 37 -7.17 0.95 13.24
CA VAL A 37 -8.30 1.36 12.39
C VAL A 37 -9.28 0.21 12.17
N THR A 38 -10.57 0.49 12.33
CA THR A 38 -11.65 -0.48 12.10
C THR A 38 -11.90 -0.65 10.61
N ALA A 39 -12.47 -1.79 10.20
CA ALA A 39 -12.89 -2.03 8.82
C ALA A 39 -13.83 -0.94 8.30
N GLU A 40 -14.79 -0.53 9.14
CA GLU A 40 -15.77 0.50 8.82
C GLU A 40 -15.12 1.87 8.61
N ASN A 41 -14.21 2.27 9.50
CA ASN A 41 -13.52 3.56 9.38
C ASN A 41 -12.58 3.59 8.18
N LEU A 42 -11.91 2.47 7.89
CA LEU A 42 -11.06 2.34 6.71
C LEU A 42 -11.90 2.45 5.42
N GLU A 43 -13.03 1.76 5.32
CA GLU A 43 -13.93 1.91 4.17
C GLU A 43 -14.50 3.33 4.05
N LYS A 44 -14.92 3.93 5.16
CA LYS A 44 -15.41 5.33 5.18
C LYS A 44 -14.35 6.29 4.64
N ALA A 45 -13.09 6.13 5.05
CA ALA A 45 -11.97 6.93 4.59
C ALA A 45 -11.70 6.76 3.10
N VAL A 46 -11.62 5.51 2.62
CA VAL A 46 -11.41 5.20 1.20
C VAL A 46 -12.55 5.79 0.35
N ARG A 47 -13.81 5.57 0.74
CA ARG A 47 -14.97 6.13 0.05
C ARG A 47 -14.96 7.66 0.05
N HIS A 48 -14.54 8.27 1.15
CA HIS A 48 -14.43 9.73 1.25
C HIS A 48 -13.45 10.30 0.22
N LEU A 49 -12.28 9.67 0.08
CA LEU A 49 -11.26 10.04 -0.92
C LEU A 49 -11.72 9.77 -2.35
N ALA A 50 -12.33 8.60 -2.60
CA ALA A 50 -12.88 8.24 -3.90
C ALA A 50 -13.94 9.23 -4.39
N ASN A 51 -14.86 9.66 -3.51
CA ASN A 51 -15.85 10.70 -3.82
C ASN A 51 -15.23 12.07 -4.11
N GLY A 52 -13.96 12.29 -3.72
CA GLY A 52 -13.18 13.47 -4.07
C GLY A 52 -12.38 13.34 -5.37
N GLY A 53 -12.52 12.23 -6.10
CA GLY A 53 -11.77 11.95 -7.33
C GLY A 53 -10.38 11.34 -7.11
N HIS A 54 -10.04 10.97 -5.87
CA HIS A 54 -8.74 10.42 -5.52
C HIS A 54 -8.75 8.89 -5.43
N VAL A 55 -7.66 8.27 -5.88
CA VAL A 55 -7.41 6.84 -5.69
C VAL A 55 -6.53 6.66 -4.46
N THR A 56 -7.00 5.86 -3.51
CA THR A 56 -6.23 5.59 -2.28
C THR A 56 -5.18 4.52 -2.55
N VAL A 57 -3.93 4.79 -2.19
CA VAL A 57 -2.88 3.77 -2.02
C VAL A 57 -2.74 3.51 -0.54
N LEU A 58 -3.15 2.34 -0.07
CA LEU A 58 -3.05 1.97 1.35
C LEU A 58 -1.60 1.60 1.69
N ALA A 59 -0.92 2.53 2.38
CA ALA A 59 0.46 2.34 2.83
C ALA A 59 0.56 1.20 3.84
N HIS A 60 1.61 0.38 3.70
CA HIS A 60 1.99 -0.73 4.58
C HIS A 60 0.78 -1.52 5.11
N SER A 61 -0.09 -1.93 4.19
CA SER A 61 -1.39 -2.56 4.44
C SER A 61 -1.30 -3.82 5.32
N GLU A 62 -0.13 -4.46 5.37
CA GLU A 62 0.16 -5.59 6.27
C GLU A 62 0.09 -5.22 7.76
N ARG A 63 0.14 -3.93 8.11
CA ARG A 63 0.07 -3.43 9.49
C ARG A 63 -1.36 -3.35 10.02
N TYR A 64 -2.38 -3.43 9.18
CA TYR A 64 -3.78 -3.25 9.58
C TYR A 64 -4.50 -4.60 9.76
N PRO A 65 -4.94 -4.96 10.98
CA PRO A 65 -5.78 -6.13 11.19
C PRO A 65 -7.08 -6.09 10.38
N ALA A 66 -7.64 -4.90 10.14
CA ALA A 66 -8.81 -4.70 9.28
C ALA A 66 -8.60 -5.22 7.86
N ILE A 67 -7.38 -5.13 7.32
CA ILE A 67 -7.01 -5.67 6.01
C ILE A 67 -6.57 -7.13 6.14
N THR A 68 -5.59 -7.41 7.00
CA THR A 68 -4.95 -8.73 7.08
C THR A 68 -5.87 -9.84 7.59
N ARG A 69 -6.94 -9.52 8.33
CA ARG A 69 -7.94 -10.49 8.78
C ARG A 69 -9.18 -10.55 7.88
N ASN A 70 -9.36 -9.59 6.96
CA ASN A 70 -10.55 -9.50 6.12
C ASN A 70 -10.20 -9.26 4.65
N LEU A 71 -9.82 -10.33 3.96
CA LEU A 71 -9.50 -10.28 2.53
C LEU A 71 -10.69 -9.88 1.64
N ARG A 72 -11.93 -10.14 2.11
CA ARG A 72 -13.14 -9.73 1.37
C ARG A 72 -13.26 -8.21 1.34
N LEU A 73 -13.01 -7.54 2.47
CA LEU A 73 -12.93 -6.08 2.51
C LEU A 73 -11.82 -5.59 1.56
N THR A 74 -10.63 -6.18 1.61
CA THR A 74 -9.52 -5.76 0.75
C THR A 74 -9.92 -5.77 -0.73
N LYS A 75 -10.46 -6.88 -1.22
CA LYS A 75 -10.94 -7.00 -2.61
C LYS A 75 -12.05 -6.01 -2.93
N TYR A 76 -13.02 -5.87 -2.05
CA TYR A 76 -14.11 -4.92 -2.23
C TYR A 76 -13.61 -3.47 -2.38
N LEU A 77 -12.59 -3.05 -1.61
CA LEU A 77 -12.00 -1.72 -1.74
C LEU A 77 -11.27 -1.53 -3.07
N GLN A 78 -10.59 -2.56 -3.56
CA GLN A 78 -9.93 -2.54 -4.88
C GLN A 78 -10.98 -2.44 -5.99
N GLU A 79 -11.99 -3.32 -5.98
CA GLU A 79 -13.00 -3.43 -7.03
C GLU A 79 -13.92 -2.21 -7.08
N LYS A 80 -14.35 -1.69 -5.92
CA LYS A 80 -15.33 -0.60 -5.85
C LYS A 80 -14.71 0.78 -5.97
N TYR A 81 -13.52 0.99 -5.42
CA TYR A 81 -12.91 2.32 -5.30
C TYR A 81 -11.57 2.44 -6.04
N GLY A 82 -11.10 1.37 -6.70
CA GLY A 82 -9.79 1.36 -7.35
C GLY A 82 -8.61 1.41 -6.38
N THR A 83 -8.85 1.13 -5.09
CA THR A 83 -7.82 1.23 -4.04
C THR A 83 -6.63 0.35 -4.37
N LEU A 84 -5.41 0.85 -4.21
CA LEU A 84 -4.19 0.05 -4.37
C LEU A 84 -3.66 -0.42 -3.01
N ILE A 85 -3.19 -1.66 -2.97
CA ILE A 85 -2.63 -2.27 -1.77
C ILE A 85 -1.10 -2.25 -1.84
N GLN A 86 -0.49 -1.41 -1.02
CA GLN A 86 0.96 -1.37 -0.85
C GLN A 86 1.38 -2.18 0.38
N VAL A 87 2.42 -3.00 0.21
CA VAL A 87 3.02 -3.80 1.29
C VAL A 87 4.51 -3.54 1.40
N ASN A 88 5.06 -3.52 2.61
CA ASN A 88 6.50 -3.34 2.76
C ASN A 88 7.28 -4.59 2.35
N ALA A 89 8.41 -4.39 1.67
CA ALA A 89 9.34 -5.45 1.30
C ALA A 89 9.78 -6.28 2.53
N GLU A 90 10.00 -5.60 3.67
CA GLU A 90 10.38 -6.21 4.93
C GLU A 90 9.36 -7.23 5.45
N ALA A 91 8.07 -7.07 5.10
CA ALA A 91 7.02 -7.98 5.53
C ALA A 91 7.21 -9.42 5.00
N PHE A 92 7.92 -9.58 3.88
CA PHE A 92 8.22 -10.87 3.28
C PHE A 92 9.51 -11.50 3.82
N LEU A 93 10.43 -10.68 4.33
CA LEU A 93 11.75 -11.12 4.77
C LEU A 93 11.80 -11.43 6.28
N SER A 94 10.98 -10.73 7.06
CA SER A 94 10.99 -10.80 8.53
C SER A 94 9.96 -11.77 9.11
N ARG A 95 10.12 -12.09 10.39
CA ARG A 95 9.17 -12.93 11.13
C ARG A 95 7.87 -12.17 11.41
N GLN A 96 6.84 -12.47 10.63
CA GLN A 96 5.52 -11.89 10.81
C GLN A 96 4.59 -12.69 11.74
N ARG A 97 3.57 -12.01 12.28
CA ARG A 97 2.45 -12.67 13.00
C ARG A 97 1.71 -13.63 12.07
N PHE A 98 1.10 -14.68 12.63
CA PHE A 98 0.47 -15.76 11.84
C PHE A 98 -0.58 -15.24 10.83
N HIS A 99 -1.46 -14.33 11.25
CA HIS A 99 -2.49 -13.76 10.37
C HIS A 99 -1.89 -12.92 9.24
N VAL A 100 -0.82 -12.16 9.51
CA VAL A 100 -0.10 -11.38 8.49
C VAL A 100 0.56 -12.32 7.47
N LYS A 101 1.26 -13.37 7.91
CA LYS A 101 1.83 -14.39 7.00
C LYS A 101 0.76 -15.02 6.12
N ARG A 102 -0.39 -15.38 6.70
CA ARG A 102 -1.52 -15.97 5.97
C ARG A 102 -2.10 -15.00 4.96
N PHE A 103 -2.23 -13.72 5.33
CA PHE A 103 -2.64 -12.64 4.43
C PHE A 103 -1.67 -12.51 3.27
N LEU A 104 -0.38 -12.28 3.52
CA LEU A 104 0.65 -12.09 2.48
C LEU A 104 0.66 -13.24 1.48
N LYS A 105 0.64 -14.50 1.95
CA LYS A 105 0.60 -15.68 1.09
C LYS A 105 -0.65 -15.73 0.21
N LYS A 106 -1.83 -15.42 0.78
CA LYS A 106 -3.09 -15.42 0.02
C LYS A 106 -3.17 -14.24 -0.95
N ALA A 107 -2.79 -13.05 -0.50
CA ALA A 107 -2.83 -11.83 -1.28
C ALA A 107 -1.90 -11.91 -2.49
N LEU A 108 -0.69 -12.46 -2.32
CA LEU A 108 0.22 -12.76 -3.43
C LEU A 108 -0.42 -13.71 -4.46
N ARG A 109 -0.98 -14.84 -4.01
CA ARG A 109 -1.60 -15.84 -4.90
C ARG A 109 -2.81 -15.31 -5.65
N LEU A 110 -3.52 -14.35 -5.07
CA LEU A 110 -4.75 -13.79 -5.62
C LEU A 110 -4.52 -12.47 -6.37
N GLY A 111 -3.28 -12.02 -6.54
CA GLY A 111 -2.97 -10.77 -7.24
C GLY A 111 -3.46 -9.51 -6.53
N ILE A 112 -3.64 -9.57 -5.20
CA ILE A 112 -4.23 -8.47 -4.40
C ILE A 112 -3.20 -7.38 -4.09
N ILE A 113 -1.91 -7.73 -4.02
CA ILE A 113 -0.87 -6.74 -3.72
C ILE A 113 -0.56 -6.01 -5.02
N ASP A 114 -0.62 -4.68 -5.00
CA ASP A 114 -0.39 -3.85 -6.18
C ASP A 114 1.03 -3.28 -6.19
N ILE A 115 1.57 -2.99 -5.01
CA ILE A 115 2.83 -2.29 -4.83
C ILE A 115 3.64 -2.94 -3.70
N ILE A 116 4.93 -3.16 -3.94
CA ILE A 116 5.90 -3.46 -2.90
C ILE A 116 6.89 -2.31 -2.79
N ALA A 117 7.01 -1.75 -1.59
CA ALA A 117 7.91 -0.61 -1.34
C ALA A 117 8.86 -0.93 -0.18
N SER A 118 10.00 -0.26 -0.15
CA SER A 118 10.95 -0.39 0.96
C SER A 118 10.49 0.29 2.25
N ASP A 119 9.47 1.16 2.17
CA ASP A 119 9.07 2.09 3.24
C ASP A 119 10.33 2.75 3.79
N ALA A 120 10.98 3.61 2.99
CA ALA A 120 12.30 4.17 3.30
C ALA A 120 12.23 5.64 3.72
N HIS A 121 12.47 5.90 5.01
CA HIS A 121 12.72 7.21 5.60
C HIS A 121 14.23 7.50 5.73
N ASN A 122 15.11 6.63 5.18
CA ASN A 122 16.56 6.83 5.23
C ASN A 122 17.29 6.08 4.09
N THR A 123 18.32 6.70 3.52
CA THR A 123 18.96 6.30 2.24
C THR A 123 20.05 5.22 2.35
N THR A 124 20.44 4.80 3.56
CA THR A 124 21.68 4.01 3.75
C THR A 124 21.48 2.49 3.95
N SER A 125 20.28 2.02 4.29
CA SER A 125 20.08 0.59 4.66
C SER A 125 18.99 -0.15 3.87
N ARG A 126 17.99 0.55 3.31
CA ARG A 126 16.74 -0.07 2.81
C ARG A 126 16.75 -0.51 1.34
N CYS A 127 17.70 -0.05 0.53
CA CYS A 127 17.85 -0.50 -0.86
C CYS A 127 18.08 -2.03 -0.94
N THR A 128 18.73 -2.60 0.07
CA THR A 128 19.02 -4.04 0.15
C THR A 128 17.77 -4.91 0.31
N ASN A 129 16.69 -4.40 0.91
CA ASN A 129 15.51 -5.23 1.22
C ASN A 129 14.56 -5.37 0.02
N LEU A 130 14.47 -4.39 -0.88
CA LEU A 130 13.68 -4.54 -2.11
C LEU A 130 14.24 -5.63 -3.02
N GLN A 131 15.56 -5.65 -3.25
CA GLN A 131 16.20 -6.68 -4.06
C GLN A 131 16.04 -8.07 -3.44
N LYS A 132 16.25 -8.20 -2.13
CA LYS A 132 16.04 -9.46 -1.39
C LYS A 132 14.59 -9.92 -1.47
N ALA A 133 13.62 -9.01 -1.29
CA ALA A 133 12.19 -9.32 -1.39
C ALA A 133 11.84 -9.77 -2.81
N ARG A 134 12.38 -9.12 -3.85
CA ARG A 134 12.18 -9.54 -5.25
C ARG A 134 12.65 -10.98 -5.46
N ILE A 135 13.88 -11.32 -5.06
CA ILE A 135 14.43 -12.68 -5.18
C ILE A 135 13.58 -13.69 -4.41
N PHE A 136 13.13 -13.33 -3.20
CA PHE A 136 12.26 -14.19 -2.40
C PHE A 136 10.92 -14.46 -3.10
N LEU A 137 10.31 -13.43 -3.70
CA LEU A 137 9.02 -13.53 -4.35
C LEU A 137 9.08 -14.32 -5.66
N LEU A 138 10.18 -14.23 -6.41
CA LEU A 138 10.41 -15.03 -7.62
C LEU A 138 10.40 -16.54 -7.36
N LYS A 139 10.72 -16.96 -6.14
CA LYS A 139 10.62 -18.38 -5.74
C LYS A 139 9.19 -18.83 -5.45
N SER A 140 8.26 -17.88 -5.26
CA SER A 140 6.91 -18.14 -4.73
C SER A 140 5.79 -17.86 -5.73
N VAL A 141 5.99 -16.92 -6.66
CA VAL A 141 5.02 -16.46 -7.66
C VAL A 141 5.71 -16.20 -8.99
N GLY A 142 4.94 -16.16 -10.09
CA GLY A 142 5.48 -16.00 -11.44
C GLY A 142 6.23 -14.69 -11.67
N ILE A 143 7.25 -14.76 -12.54
CA ILE A 143 8.14 -13.65 -12.92
C ILE A 143 7.38 -12.41 -13.38
N ASP A 144 6.29 -12.57 -14.14
CA ASP A 144 5.52 -11.45 -14.68
C ASP A 144 4.81 -10.65 -13.59
N TYR A 145 4.23 -11.35 -12.60
CA TYR A 145 3.58 -10.71 -11.48
C TYR A 145 4.61 -10.00 -10.59
N VAL A 146 5.76 -10.63 -10.32
CA VAL A 146 6.85 -9.95 -9.60
C VAL A 146 7.32 -8.71 -10.37
N ASN A 147 7.53 -8.82 -11.68
CA ASN A 147 7.94 -7.64 -12.47
C ASN A 147 6.88 -6.53 -12.44
N LYS A 148 5.58 -6.86 -12.41
CA LYS A 148 4.50 -5.87 -12.23
C LYS A 148 4.57 -5.18 -10.86
N LEU A 149 4.73 -5.97 -9.79
CA LEU A 149 4.83 -5.46 -8.41
C LEU A 149 5.98 -4.47 -8.23
N PHE A 150 7.11 -4.71 -8.91
CA PHE A 150 8.32 -3.89 -8.80
C PHE A 150 8.45 -2.81 -9.88
N ARG A 151 7.74 -2.92 -11.03
CA ARG A 151 7.62 -1.82 -12.01
C ARG A 151 6.77 -0.68 -11.48
N ASN A 152 5.70 -0.99 -10.74
CA ASN A 152 4.87 0.03 -10.09
C ASN A 152 5.58 0.71 -8.90
N THR A 153 6.68 0.12 -8.40
CA THR A 153 7.55 0.75 -7.39
C THR A 153 8.31 1.96 -7.94
N VAL A 154 8.36 2.16 -9.26
CA VAL A 154 8.95 3.35 -9.91
C VAL A 154 8.20 4.65 -9.56
N ILE A 155 7.04 4.57 -8.89
CA ILE A 155 6.47 5.74 -8.20
C ILE A 155 7.45 6.31 -7.15
N ASN A 156 8.39 5.51 -6.62
CA ASN A 156 9.48 6.00 -5.77
C ASN A 156 10.70 6.56 -6.54
N ASP A 157 10.95 6.19 -7.79
CA ASP A 157 12.03 6.80 -8.59
C ASP A 157 11.61 8.16 -9.18
N LEU A 158 10.32 8.52 -9.08
CA LEU A 158 9.80 9.89 -9.30
C LEU A 158 9.74 10.72 -8.00
N LEU A 159 10.37 10.24 -6.92
CA LEU A 159 10.45 10.88 -5.61
C LEU A 159 11.89 11.25 -5.18
N LEU A 160 12.85 11.24 -6.11
CA LEU A 160 14.14 11.92 -5.94
C LEU A 160 14.32 13.00 -7.01
#